data_AF-A0AAW4BML9-F1
#
_entry.id   AF-A0AAW4BML9-F1
#
_cell.length_a   1.000
_cell.length_b   1.000
_cell.length_c   1.000
_cell.angle_alpha   90.00
_cell.angle_beta   90.00
_cell.angle_gamma   90.00
#
_symmetry.space_group_name_H-M   'P 1'
#
loop_
_entity.id
_entity.type
_entity.pdbx_description
1 polymer ?
#
loop_
_entity_poly.entity_id
_entity_poly.type
_entity_poly.pdbx_seq_one_letter_code
_entity_poly.pdbx_strand_id
1 'polypeptide(L)'
;MTISASGFGFTRTASLNVKSAFLVGLQVTPTSNAVAVGLTQSFTATAQMSDGSTYDVTSNPAVSWSSSDNAMATISSSQGTGNGLATGV
;
A
#
# COMPACT_ATOMS: atom_id res chain seq x y z
N MET A 1 24.15 -1.12 7.34
CA MET A 1 24.78 -1.64 6.10
C MET A 1 25.96 -0.70 5.77
N THR A 2 27.14 -1.17 5.41
CA THR A 2 28.30 -0.30 5.11
C THR A 2 28.59 -0.30 3.61
N ILE A 3 28.85 0.88 3.04
CA ILE A 3 29.31 1.04 1.66
C ILE A 3 30.79 1.39 1.71
N SER A 4 31.61 0.65 0.97
CA SER A 4 33.07 0.83 0.90
C SER A 4 33.46 1.32 -0.49
N ALA A 5 34.24 2.42 -0.55
CA ALA A 5 34.83 2.92 -1.78
C ALA A 5 36.36 2.95 -1.65
N SER A 6 37.06 2.43 -2.66
CA SER A 6 38.53 2.33 -2.68
C SER A 6 39.13 2.85 -3.99
N GLY A 7 40.17 3.68 -3.91
CA GLY A 7 40.93 4.18 -5.06
C GLY A 7 42.27 4.82 -4.65
N PHE A 8 43.34 4.59 -5.43
CA PHE A 8 44.70 5.11 -5.18
C PHE A 8 45.27 4.87 -3.77
N GLY A 9 45.02 3.69 -3.18
CA GLY A 9 45.51 3.35 -1.83
C GLY A 9 44.70 3.94 -0.68
N PHE A 10 43.63 4.69 -0.97
CA PHE A 10 42.71 5.20 0.03
C PHE A 10 41.42 4.38 0.04
N THR A 11 41.02 3.92 1.23
CA THR A 11 39.73 3.28 1.46
C THR A 11 38.93 4.14 2.42
N ARG A 12 37.70 4.47 2.06
CA ARG A 12 36.73 5.11 2.95
C ARG A 12 35.47 4.27 3.06
N THR A 13 34.97 4.17 4.28
CA THR A 13 33.71 3.49 4.59
C THR A 13 32.66 4.51 5.00
N ALA A 14 31.43 4.30 4.55
CA ALA A 14 30.26 5.05 4.95
C ALA A 14 29.23 4.11 5.58
N SER A 15 28.68 4.50 6.72
CA SER A 15 27.65 3.75 7.45
C SER A 15 26.27 4.14 6.91
N LEU A 16 25.63 3.26 6.15
CA LEU A 16 24.23 3.41 5.75
C LEU A 16 23.33 2.77 6.82
N ASN A 17 22.67 3.62 7.60
CA ASN A 17 21.66 3.18 8.57
C ASN A 17 20.29 3.10 7.87
N VAL A 18 19.92 1.91 7.41
CA VAL A 18 18.56 1.66 6.89
C VAL A 18 17.64 1.63 8.10
N LYS A 19 17.00 2.76 8.42
CA LYS A 19 15.87 2.77 9.36
C LYS A 19 14.77 1.93 8.72
N SER A 20 14.25 0.96 9.46
CA SER A 20 12.99 0.30 9.11
C SER A 20 11.92 1.39 9.03
N ALA A 21 11.54 1.78 7.82
CA ALA A 21 10.42 2.67 7.64
C ALA A 21 9.20 1.96 8.21
N PHE A 22 8.46 2.63 9.08
CA PHE A 22 7.22 2.12 9.64
C PHE A 22 6.04 2.84 9.02
N LEU A 23 4.90 2.16 8.97
CA LEU A 23 3.66 2.71 8.45
C LEU A 23 3.23 3.88 9.34
N VAL A 24 3.11 5.08 8.77
CA VAL A 24 2.59 6.27 9.47
C VAL A 24 1.14 6.55 9.11
N GLY A 25 0.66 6.07 7.96
CA GLY A 25 -0.71 6.29 7.54
C GLY A 25 -1.14 5.34 6.42
N LEU A 26 -2.45 5.17 6.28
CA LEU A 26 -3.07 4.44 5.19
C LEU A 26 -4.13 5.33 4.54
N GLN A 27 -4.00 5.57 3.25
CA GLN A 27 -4.95 6.36 2.48
C GLN A 27 -5.64 5.48 1.44
N VAL A 28 -6.97 5.56 1.36
CA VAL A 28 -7.76 4.82 0.38
C VAL A 28 -8.34 5.80 -0.64
N THR A 29 -8.13 5.51 -1.93
CA THR A 29 -8.57 6.36 -3.05
C THR A 29 -9.24 5.50 -4.12
N PRO A 30 -10.36 5.94 -4.74
CA PRO A 30 -11.11 7.16 -4.44
C PRO A 30 -11.83 7.03 -3.10
N THR A 31 -12.06 8.17 -2.43
CA THR A 31 -12.98 8.27 -1.28
C THR A 31 -14.41 8.23 -1.83
N SER A 32 -14.79 7.11 -2.45
CA SER A 32 -16.09 7.05 -3.11
C SER A 32 -17.21 7.09 -2.08
N ASN A 33 -18.22 7.93 -2.34
CA ASN A 33 -19.42 8.05 -1.53
C ASN A 33 -20.59 7.20 -2.06
N ALA A 34 -20.47 6.58 -3.24
CA ALA A 34 -21.48 5.69 -3.81
C ALA A 34 -20.90 4.86 -4.98
N VAL A 35 -21.32 3.60 -5.09
CA VAL A 35 -21.16 2.77 -6.29
C VAL A 35 -22.57 2.48 -6.80
N ALA A 36 -22.82 2.65 -8.10
CA ALA A 36 -24.12 2.30 -8.66
C ALA A 36 -24.31 0.78 -8.65
N VAL A 37 -25.54 0.33 -8.43
CA VAL A 37 -25.93 -1.08 -8.48
C VAL A 37 -25.52 -1.68 -9.83
N GLY A 38 -24.81 -2.82 -9.79
CA GLY A 38 -24.30 -3.52 -10.97
C GLY A 38 -22.99 -2.97 -11.55
N LEU A 39 -22.43 -1.88 -11.00
CA LEU A 39 -21.12 -1.38 -11.39
C LEU A 39 -20.03 -1.79 -10.39
N THR A 40 -18.80 -1.82 -10.89
CA THR A 40 -17.59 -2.04 -10.09
C THR A 40 -16.78 -0.77 -9.98
N GLN A 41 -16.18 -0.55 -8.81
CA GLN A 41 -15.28 0.56 -8.52
C GLN A 41 -14.00 0.01 -7.90
N SER A 42 -12.86 0.33 -8.50
CA SER A 42 -11.56 0.02 -7.92
C SER A 42 -11.19 1.05 -6.86
N PHE A 43 -10.70 0.55 -5.73
CA PHE A 43 -10.09 1.29 -4.65
C PHE A 43 -8.63 0.87 -4.50
N THR A 44 -7.79 1.86 -4.26
CA THR A 44 -6.35 1.69 -4.05
C THR A 44 -6.04 2.12 -2.62
N ALA A 45 -5.37 1.24 -1.88
CA ALA A 45 -4.84 1.54 -0.55
C ALA A 45 -3.35 1.88 -0.68
N THR A 46 -3.00 3.10 -0.30
CA THR A 46 -1.62 3.59 -0.30
C THR A 46 -1.13 3.75 1.14
N ALA A 47 -0.08 3.01 1.49
CA ALA A 47 0.64 3.12 2.74
C ALA A 47 1.61 4.30 2.67
N GLN A 48 1.51 5.22 3.61
CA GLN A 48 2.48 6.29 3.84
C GLN A 48 3.45 5.82 4.92
N MET A 49 4.73 5.91 4.62
CA MET A 49 5.81 5.44 5.49
C MET A 49 6.52 6.62 6.15
N SER A 50 7.14 6.38 7.31
CA SER A 50 7.81 7.41 8.12
C SER A 50 9.00 8.09 7.43
N ASP A 51 9.53 7.46 6.39
CA ASP A 51 10.62 7.98 5.55
C ASP A 51 10.11 8.92 4.44
N GLY A 52 8.79 9.13 4.35
CA GLY A 52 8.14 9.91 3.29
C GLY A 52 7.83 9.11 2.02
N SER A 53 8.20 7.82 1.98
CA SER A 53 7.87 6.95 0.86
C SER A 53 6.39 6.53 0.91
N THR A 54 5.80 6.32 -0.26
CA THR A 54 4.45 5.77 -0.39
C THR A 54 4.47 4.46 -1.15
N TYR A 55 3.77 3.45 -0.63
CA TYR A 55 3.68 2.13 -1.26
C TYR A 55 2.22 1.77 -1.52
N ASP A 56 1.94 1.25 -2.71
CA ASP A 56 0.64 0.61 -2.98
C ASP A 56 0.59 -0.71 -2.20
N VAL A 57 -0.36 -0.78 -1.26
CA VAL A 57 -0.61 -1.94 -0.41
C VAL A 57 -1.98 -2.54 -0.66
N THR A 58 -2.65 -2.16 -1.77
CA THR A 58 -3.99 -2.66 -2.14
C THR A 58 -4.08 -4.18 -2.10
N SER A 59 -3.06 -4.84 -2.63
CA SER A 59 -2.97 -6.32 -2.66
C SER A 59 -2.04 -6.91 -1.59
N ASN A 60 -1.64 -6.11 -0.60
CA ASN A 60 -0.77 -6.58 0.47
C ASN A 60 -1.57 -7.52 1.40
N PRO A 61 -1.05 -8.70 1.77
CA PRO A 61 -1.74 -9.65 2.64
C PRO A 61 -2.05 -9.10 4.05
N ALA A 62 -1.36 -8.04 4.48
CA ALA A 62 -1.66 -7.35 5.73
C ALA A 62 -2.90 -6.44 5.65
N VAL A 63 -3.42 -6.15 4.46
CA VAL A 63 -4.58 -5.28 4.25
C VAL A 63 -5.84 -6.12 4.07
N SER A 64 -6.83 -5.89 4.93
CA SER A 64 -8.16 -6.50 4.85
C SER A 64 -9.17 -5.48 4.35
N TRP A 65 -9.87 -5.79 3.26
CA TRP A 65 -10.99 -4.99 2.77
C TRP A 65 -12.32 -5.60 3.23
N SER A 66 -13.22 -4.77 3.74
CA SER A 66 -14.58 -5.15 4.13
C SER A 66 -15.57 -4.05 3.73
N SER A 67 -16.80 -4.45 3.46
CA SER A 67 -17.91 -3.52 3.26
C SER A 67 -18.73 -3.43 4.55
N SER A 68 -19.25 -2.24 4.86
CA SER A 68 -20.18 -2.06 5.97
C SER A 68 -21.59 -2.55 5.63
N ASP A 69 -21.94 -2.63 4.35
CA ASP A 69 -23.24 -3.07 3.87
C ASP A 69 -23.07 -4.04 2.70
N ASN A 70 -22.93 -5.32 3.02
CA ASN A 70 -22.76 -6.38 2.02
C ASN A 70 -24.01 -6.60 1.15
N ALA A 71 -25.18 -6.06 1.54
CA ALA A 71 -26.39 -6.13 0.73
C ALA A 71 -26.41 -5.06 -0.37
N MET A 72 -25.72 -3.93 -0.16
CA MET A 72 -25.61 -2.85 -1.14
C MET A 72 -24.29 -2.87 -1.92
N ALA A 73 -23.19 -3.25 -1.27
CA ALA A 73 -21.87 -3.29 -1.88
C ALA A 73 -21.01 -4.42 -1.30
N THR A 74 -20.40 -5.21 -2.17
CA THR A 74 -19.39 -6.20 -1.79
C THR A 74 -18.00 -5.71 -2.19
N ILE A 75 -16.95 -6.09 -1.47
CA ILE A 75 -15.57 -5.72 -1.82
C ILE A 75 -14.66 -6.94 -1.84
N SER A 76 -13.82 -7.03 -2.88
CA SER A 76 -12.89 -8.12 -3.06
C SER A 76 -11.64 -7.93 -2.19
N SER A 77 -11.32 -8.90 -1.34
CA SER A 77 -10.23 -8.82 -0.36
C SER A 77 -9.24 -10.01 -0.38
N SER A 78 -9.37 -10.95 -1.32
CA SER A 78 -8.91 -12.32 -1.09
C SER A 78 -7.92 -12.92 -2.10
N GLN A 79 -7.24 -12.13 -2.96
CA GLN A 79 -6.59 -12.75 -4.13
C GLN A 79 -5.12 -12.44 -4.41
N GLY A 80 -4.41 -11.67 -3.58
CA GLY A 80 -3.00 -11.32 -3.86
C GLY A 80 -2.80 -10.42 -5.11
N THR A 81 -3.80 -10.35 -5.99
CA THR A 81 -4.01 -9.38 -7.08
C THR A 81 -5.52 -9.08 -7.18
N GLY A 82 -5.89 -7.83 -7.50
CA GLY A 82 -7.30 -7.45 -7.68
C GLY A 82 -8.11 -7.19 -6.40
N ASN A 83 -7.44 -7.00 -5.27
CA ASN A 83 -8.07 -6.52 -4.04
C ASN A 83 -8.55 -5.06 -4.20
N GLY A 84 -9.51 -4.64 -3.38
CA GLY A 84 -10.04 -3.28 -3.42
C GLY A 84 -11.07 -3.03 -4.53
N LEU A 85 -11.52 -4.06 -5.24
CA LEU A 85 -12.63 -3.93 -6.20
C LEU A 85 -13.97 -4.06 -5.47
N ALA A 86 -14.71 -2.97 -5.35
CA ALA A 86 -16.07 -2.97 -4.82
C ALA A 86 -17.09 -3.15 -5.96
N THR A 87 -18.14 -3.92 -5.70
CA THR A 87 -19.24 -4.19 -6.62
C THR A 87 -20.55 -3.83 -5.94
N GLY A 88 -21.32 -2.91 -6.52
CA GLY A 88 -22.68 -2.61 -6.07
C GLY A 88 -23.63 -3.75 -6.46
N VAL A 89 -24.45 -4.22 -5.53
CA VAL A 89 -25.36 -5.37 -5.72
C VAL A 89 -26.79 -4.93 -5.97
#